data_AF-A0A2E3FMC0-F1
#
_entry.id   AF-A0A2E3FMC0-F1
#
_cell.length_a   1.000
_cell.length_b   1.000
_cell.length_c   1.000
_cell.angle_alpha   90.00
_cell.angle_beta   90.00
_cell.angle_gamma   90.00
#
_symmetry.space_group_name_H-M   'P 1'
#
loop_
_entity.id
_entity.type
_entity.pdbx_description
1 polymer ?
#
loop_
_entity_poly.entity_id
_entity_poly.type
_entity_poly.pdbx_seq_one_letter_code
_entity_poly.pdbx_strand_id
1 'polypeptide(L)'
;MIANNQKHPTQGKPMPAKPYSSGHIGAVAGNYTQMRISGAVKQQLVELLCEELDRLVPQMESETLAQDPERKTLDDPNRTRLNYNRTRELMIDRINTIDSVGSAAVQAGIEHIEQHLAKILKHAEAAAEKDRVSTIKPRHLDLAVSGMGLDGDGELVEQEVTEETETLIVGQGGGVLTRSSLLSLARSHAKMPVTDDAVEELIDTYYMVVEKLEGDIRAHAQLGGNPVQFIESIARMQTLMSLGWMRSMLTRAASNARERGYKRIDIEQIVHLDPY
;
A
#
# COMPACT_ATOMS: atom_id res chain seq x y z
N MET A 1 -52.02 22.20 25.46
CA MET A 1 -50.72 22.92 25.41
C MET A 1 -49.64 21.87 25.16
N ILE A 2 -49.15 21.78 23.92
CA ILE A 2 -48.07 20.87 23.53
C ILE A 2 -46.81 21.73 23.51
N ALA A 3 -45.94 21.55 24.52
CA ALA A 3 -44.69 22.28 24.62
C ALA A 3 -43.65 21.63 23.70
N ASN A 4 -43.28 22.38 22.67
CA ASN A 4 -42.33 22.06 21.63
C ASN A 4 -40.91 22.02 22.24
N ASN A 5 -40.32 20.84 22.39
CA ASN A 5 -38.96 20.68 22.93
C ASN A 5 -37.95 20.79 21.78
N GLN A 6 -37.63 22.03 21.38
CA GLN A 6 -36.51 22.30 20.49
C GLN A 6 -35.20 21.98 21.24
N LYS A 7 -34.56 20.88 20.86
CA LYS A 7 -33.16 20.62 21.22
C LYS A 7 -32.32 21.72 20.59
N HIS A 8 -31.70 22.54 21.43
CA HIS A 8 -30.64 23.44 21.02
C HIS A 8 -29.50 22.65 20.36
N PRO A 9 -28.90 23.12 19.26
CA PRO A 9 -27.67 22.54 18.76
C PRO A 9 -26.59 22.73 19.82
N THR A 10 -25.92 21.63 20.16
CA THR A 10 -24.75 21.62 21.04
C THR A 10 -23.74 22.63 20.53
N GLN A 11 -23.53 23.70 21.31
CA GLN A 11 -22.44 24.63 21.09
C GLN A 11 -21.14 23.84 20.98
N GLY A 12 -20.50 23.93 19.81
CA GLY A 12 -19.24 23.25 19.52
C GLY A 12 -18.23 23.54 20.61
N LYS A 13 -17.56 22.49 21.07
CA LYS A 13 -16.40 22.57 21.96
C LYS A 13 -15.42 23.57 21.32
N PRO A 14 -14.93 24.59 22.03
CA PRO A 14 -14.00 25.56 21.43
C PRO A 14 -12.77 24.81 20.95
N MET A 15 -12.48 24.86 19.64
CA MET A 15 -11.29 24.22 19.07
C MET A 15 -10.05 24.86 19.73
N PRO A 16 -9.26 24.11 20.52
CA PRO A 16 -8.07 24.65 21.18
C PRO A 16 -6.92 24.88 20.18
N ALA A 17 -6.99 24.25 19.01
CA ALA A 17 -6.02 24.36 17.93
C ALA A 17 -6.53 25.31 16.84
N LYS A 18 -5.59 26.00 16.18
CA LYS A 18 -5.92 26.83 15.01
C LYS A 18 -6.46 25.91 13.89
N PRO A 19 -7.60 26.24 13.27
CA PRO A 19 -8.10 25.49 12.14
C PRO A 19 -7.15 25.59 10.95
N TYR A 20 -7.34 24.72 9.96
CA TYR A 20 -6.61 24.80 8.69
C TYR A 20 -6.74 26.20 8.07
N SER A 21 -5.69 26.68 7.43
CA SER A 21 -5.80 27.92 6.65
C SER A 21 -6.64 27.66 5.40
N SER A 22 -7.55 28.57 5.07
CA SER A 22 -8.37 28.47 3.84
C SER A 22 -7.52 28.48 2.57
N GLY A 23 -6.34 29.11 2.60
CA GLY A 23 -5.34 29.01 1.54
C GLY A 23 -4.81 27.59 1.37
N HIS A 24 -4.46 26.92 2.46
CA HIS A 24 -4.01 25.52 2.45
C HIS A 24 -5.12 24.57 2.00
N ILE A 25 -6.33 24.72 2.55
CA ILE A 25 -7.50 23.92 2.12
C ILE A 25 -7.81 24.14 0.64
N GLY A 26 -7.73 25.38 0.15
CA GLY A 26 -7.90 25.66 -1.27
C GLY A 26 -6.85 25.01 -2.16
N ALA A 27 -5.60 24.93 -1.71
CA ALA A 27 -4.53 24.25 -2.44
C ALA A 27 -4.75 22.73 -2.46
N VAL A 28 -5.13 22.14 -1.31
CA VAL A 28 -5.41 20.70 -1.21
C VAL A 28 -6.67 20.32 -2.00
N ALA A 29 -7.72 21.13 -1.92
CA ALA A 29 -8.99 20.88 -2.61
C ALA A 29 -8.86 20.93 -4.14
N GLY A 30 -7.91 21.73 -4.66
CA GLY A 30 -7.59 21.79 -6.09
C GLY A 30 -7.09 20.46 -6.68
N ASN A 31 -6.65 19.51 -5.85
CA ASN A 31 -6.27 18.17 -6.32
C ASN A 31 -7.48 17.30 -6.68
N TYR A 32 -8.67 17.67 -6.22
CA TYR A 32 -9.90 16.88 -6.43
C TYR A 32 -10.84 17.53 -7.45
N THR A 33 -10.52 18.73 -7.94
CA THR A 33 -11.34 19.44 -8.92
C THR A 33 -10.54 20.40 -9.77
N GLN A 34 -10.86 20.44 -11.07
CA GLN A 34 -10.29 21.41 -12.02
C GLN A 34 -11.02 22.77 -11.98
N MET A 35 -12.10 22.90 -11.18
CA MET A 35 -12.85 24.15 -11.03
C MET A 35 -12.11 25.13 -10.12
N ARG A 36 -12.19 26.42 -10.45
CA ARG A 36 -11.69 27.47 -9.56
C ARG A 36 -12.54 27.53 -8.30
N ILE A 37 -11.90 27.31 -7.15
CA ILE A 37 -12.55 27.39 -5.84
C ILE A 37 -12.49 28.83 -5.34
N SER A 38 -13.65 29.44 -5.09
CA SER A 38 -13.74 30.79 -4.56
C SER A 38 -13.25 30.88 -3.11
N GLY A 39 -12.81 32.06 -2.66
CA GLY A 39 -12.34 32.27 -1.29
C GLY A 39 -13.38 31.89 -0.22
N ALA A 40 -14.66 32.19 -0.47
CA ALA A 40 -15.75 31.81 0.42
C ALA A 40 -15.92 30.29 0.52
N VAL A 41 -15.83 29.57 -0.60
CA VAL A 41 -15.91 28.09 -0.58
C VAL A 41 -14.71 27.48 0.15
N LYS A 42 -13.50 28.04 0.00
CA LYS A 42 -12.32 27.58 0.75
C LYS A 42 -12.52 27.72 2.26
N GLN A 43 -13.14 28.81 2.70
CA GLN A 43 -13.46 29.03 4.12
C GLN A 43 -14.49 28.02 4.61
N GLN A 44 -15.55 27.78 3.84
CA GLN A 44 -16.57 26.79 4.16
C GLN A 44 -16.00 25.37 4.22
N LEU A 45 -15.05 25.02 3.34
CA LEU A 45 -14.37 23.73 3.37
C LEU A 45 -13.54 23.54 4.65
N VAL A 46 -12.92 24.59 5.19
CA VAL A 46 -12.22 24.52 6.49
C VAL A 46 -13.21 24.10 7.57
N GLU A 47 -14.37 24.75 7.63
CA GLU A 47 -15.42 24.46 8.62
C GLU A 47 -15.90 23.01 8.50
N LEU A 48 -16.25 22.56 7.29
CA LEU A 48 -16.72 21.20 7.04
C LEU A 48 -15.69 20.12 7.39
N LEU A 49 -14.40 20.36 7.15
CA LEU A 49 -13.35 19.40 7.50
C LEU A 49 -13.08 19.34 9.02
N CYS A 50 -13.21 20.47 9.72
CA CYS A 50 -13.17 20.46 11.18
C CYS A 50 -14.38 19.74 11.77
N GLU A 51 -15.59 19.96 11.22
CA GLU A 51 -16.79 19.21 11.60
C GLU A 51 -16.63 17.71 11.34
N GLU A 52 -15.91 17.31 10.28
CA GLU A 52 -15.62 15.90 10.04
C GLU A 52 -14.66 15.31 11.08
N LEU A 53 -13.65 16.06 11.54
CA LEU A 53 -12.80 15.63 12.65
C LEU A 53 -13.61 15.45 13.94
N ASP A 54 -14.57 16.35 14.20
CA ASP A 54 -15.47 16.24 15.35
C ASP A 54 -16.34 14.96 15.29
N ARG A 55 -16.58 14.40 14.10
CA ARG A 55 -17.25 13.10 13.93
C ARG A 55 -16.27 11.92 14.02
N LEU A 56 -15.13 12.02 13.34
CA LEU A 56 -14.17 10.92 13.18
C LEU A 56 -13.44 10.59 14.48
N VAL A 57 -12.97 11.60 15.22
CA VAL A 57 -12.12 11.37 16.41
C VAL A 57 -12.86 10.58 17.51
N PRO A 58 -14.11 10.91 17.89
CA PRO A 58 -14.85 10.10 18.85
C PRO A 58 -15.11 8.67 18.39
N GLN A 59 -15.32 8.47 17.07
CA GLN A 59 -15.46 7.12 16.51
C GLN A 59 -14.15 6.33 16.67
N MET A 60 -13.02 6.89 16.24
CA MET A 60 -11.70 6.25 16.38
C MET A 60 -11.35 5.98 17.85
N GLU A 61 -11.70 6.89 18.77
CA GLU A 61 -11.48 6.72 20.20
C GLU A 61 -12.34 5.57 20.76
N SER A 62 -13.62 5.51 20.38
CA SER A 62 -14.50 4.42 20.76
C SER A 62 -14.00 3.07 20.23
N GLU A 63 -13.54 3.01 18.98
CA GLU A 63 -13.01 1.79 18.37
C GLU A 63 -11.69 1.38 19.03
N THR A 64 -10.81 2.35 19.34
CA THR A 64 -9.57 2.12 20.10
C THR A 64 -9.87 1.51 21.47
N LEU A 65 -10.80 2.09 22.22
CA LEU A 65 -11.17 1.62 23.57
C LEU A 65 -11.98 0.31 23.55
N ALA A 66 -12.70 0.02 22.46
CA ALA A 66 -13.37 -1.26 22.28
C ALA A 66 -12.35 -2.41 22.10
N GLN A 67 -11.20 -2.13 21.48
CA GLN A 67 -10.10 -3.09 21.34
C GLN A 67 -9.27 -3.19 22.62
N ASP A 68 -8.92 -2.05 23.22
CA ASP A 68 -8.12 -1.97 24.45
C ASP A 68 -8.69 -0.88 25.38
N PRO A 69 -9.50 -1.25 26.39
CA PRO A 69 -10.15 -0.30 27.29
C PRO A 69 -9.19 0.56 28.13
N GLU A 70 -7.93 0.15 28.28
CA GLU A 70 -6.92 0.89 29.07
C GLU A 70 -6.00 1.77 28.19
N ARG A 71 -6.19 1.76 26.87
CA ARG A 71 -5.38 2.53 25.91
C ARG A 71 -5.50 4.04 26.19
N LYS A 72 -4.35 4.70 26.32
CA LYS A 72 -4.27 6.17 26.56
C LYS A 72 -3.91 6.99 25.32
N THR A 73 -3.69 6.33 24.19
CA THR A 73 -3.31 6.94 22.91
C THR A 73 -4.31 6.50 21.85
N LEU A 74 -4.87 7.46 21.10
CA LEU A 74 -5.73 7.18 19.95
C LEU A 74 -4.96 6.30 18.95
N ASP A 75 -5.54 5.17 18.55
CA ASP A 75 -4.93 4.24 17.60
C ASP A 75 -5.71 4.20 16.29
N ASP A 76 -5.15 3.50 15.29
CA ASP A 76 -5.87 3.14 14.08
C ASP A 76 -6.49 1.75 14.24
N PRO A 77 -7.80 1.65 14.50
CA PRO A 77 -8.48 0.40 14.78
C PRO A 77 -8.55 -0.55 13.58
N ASN A 78 -8.29 -0.05 12.36
CA ASN A 78 -8.34 -0.83 11.12
C ASN A 78 -6.95 -1.30 10.67
N ARG A 79 -5.90 -1.09 11.48
CA ARG A 79 -4.53 -1.35 11.07
C ARG A 79 -4.20 -2.85 11.05
N THR A 80 -3.85 -3.35 9.86
CA THR A 80 -3.41 -4.74 9.62
C THR A 80 -1.89 -4.95 9.72
N ARG A 81 -1.15 -3.88 10.08
CA ARG A 81 0.32 -3.83 10.08
C ARG A 81 0.92 -3.84 11.49
N LEU A 82 2.19 -4.23 11.64
CA LEU A 82 2.91 -4.19 12.92
C LEU A 82 2.89 -2.80 13.54
N ASN A 83 2.65 -2.70 14.85
CA ASN A 83 2.48 -1.43 15.56
C ASN A 83 3.73 -0.53 15.43
N TYR A 84 3.55 0.71 14.97
CA TYR A 84 4.65 1.64 14.74
C TYR A 84 5.42 1.98 16.02
N ASN A 85 4.72 2.37 17.08
CA ASN A 85 5.36 2.74 18.35
C ASN A 85 6.09 1.54 18.95
N ARG A 86 5.48 0.36 18.91
CA ARG A 86 6.11 -0.85 19.42
C ARG A 86 7.37 -1.23 18.64
N THR A 87 7.31 -1.15 17.31
CA THR A 87 8.47 -1.42 16.45
C THR A 87 9.58 -0.40 16.70
N ARG A 88 9.23 0.88 16.88
CA ARG A 88 10.20 1.93 17.24
C ARG A 88 10.92 1.63 18.54
N GLU A 89 10.20 1.29 19.61
CA GLU A 89 10.80 0.92 20.91
C GLU A 89 11.75 -0.27 20.75
N LEU A 90 11.32 -1.32 20.06
CA LEU A 90 12.16 -2.51 19.81
C LEU A 90 13.42 -2.20 19.00
N MET A 91 13.37 -1.20 18.10
CA MET A 91 14.54 -0.73 17.38
C MET A 91 15.45 0.12 18.27
N ILE A 92 14.89 0.97 19.14
CA ILE A 92 15.66 1.77 20.11
C ILE A 92 16.43 0.85 21.06
N ASP A 93 15.85 -0.26 21.49
CA ASP A 93 16.51 -1.24 22.36
C ASP A 93 17.69 -1.96 21.68
N ARG A 94 17.83 -1.87 20.35
CA ARG A 94 18.84 -2.59 19.54
C ARG A 94 19.90 -1.69 18.92
N ILE A 95 19.74 -0.37 18.99
CA ILE A 95 20.77 0.58 18.53
C ILE A 95 21.80 0.79 19.64
N ASN A 96 23.08 0.79 19.29
CA ASN A 96 24.18 0.92 20.26
C ASN A 96 24.85 2.30 20.22
N THR A 97 25.17 2.79 19.02
CA THR A 97 25.99 4.00 18.84
C THR A 97 25.17 5.28 18.67
N ILE A 98 23.90 5.16 18.30
CA ILE A 98 22.99 6.28 18.06
C ILE A 98 21.86 6.26 19.08
N ASP A 99 21.35 7.45 19.43
CA ASP A 99 20.42 7.61 20.56
C ASP A 99 18.93 7.51 20.16
N SER A 100 18.61 7.47 18.86
CA SER A 100 17.22 7.51 18.41
C SER A 100 16.96 6.85 17.07
N VAL A 101 15.71 6.42 16.88
CA VAL A 101 15.21 5.86 15.61
C VAL A 101 14.25 6.85 14.97
N GLY A 102 14.58 7.27 13.75
CA GLY A 102 13.76 8.14 12.91
C GLY A 102 12.55 7.40 12.31
N SER A 103 11.49 8.13 11.99
CA SER A 103 10.23 7.55 11.52
C SER A 103 10.34 6.75 10.23
N ALA A 104 11.18 7.19 9.28
CA ALA A 104 11.45 6.45 8.05
C ALA A 104 12.10 5.09 8.34
N ALA A 105 13.01 5.02 9.31
CA ALA A 105 13.64 3.76 9.69
C ALA A 105 12.63 2.81 10.36
N VAL A 106 11.71 3.32 11.18
CA VAL A 106 10.64 2.50 11.77
C VAL A 106 9.74 1.91 10.69
N GLN A 107 9.32 2.70 9.70
CA GLN A 107 8.47 2.21 8.61
C GLN A 107 9.19 1.15 7.76
N ALA A 108 10.45 1.37 7.40
CA ALA A 108 11.27 0.38 6.71
C ALA A 108 11.46 -0.90 7.55
N GLY A 109 11.65 -0.77 8.85
CA GLY A 109 11.74 -1.90 9.78
C GLY A 109 10.46 -2.71 9.84
N ILE A 110 9.29 -2.05 9.92
CA ILE A 110 7.98 -2.73 9.88
C ILE A 110 7.83 -3.53 8.59
N GLU A 111 8.11 -2.91 7.45
CA GLU A 111 7.99 -3.56 6.15
C GLU A 111 8.91 -4.77 6.03
N HIS A 112 10.18 -4.63 6.43
CA HIS A 112 11.13 -5.73 6.42
C HIS A 112 10.71 -6.90 7.32
N ILE A 113 10.23 -6.62 8.54
CA ILE A 113 9.77 -7.66 9.46
C ILE A 113 8.50 -8.34 8.94
N GLU A 114 7.58 -7.61 8.32
CA GLU A 114 6.37 -8.16 7.69
C GLU A 114 6.73 -9.10 6.52
N GLN A 115 7.67 -8.70 5.66
CA GLN A 115 8.19 -9.55 4.59
C GLN A 115 8.86 -10.81 5.13
N HIS A 116 9.67 -10.67 6.19
CA HIS A 116 10.34 -11.80 6.84
C HIS A 116 9.33 -12.77 7.47
N LEU A 117 8.31 -12.26 8.17
CA LEU A 117 7.21 -13.03 8.73
C LEU A 117 6.47 -13.82 7.64
N ALA A 118 6.14 -13.18 6.51
CA ALA A 118 5.49 -13.85 5.38
C ALA A 118 6.36 -14.99 4.82
N LYS A 119 7.68 -14.78 4.68
CA LYS A 119 8.60 -15.81 4.22
C LYS A 119 8.64 -17.00 5.17
N ILE A 120 8.73 -16.77 6.48
CA ILE A 120 8.71 -17.83 7.49
C ILE A 120 7.42 -18.65 7.40
N LEU A 121 6.27 -17.96 7.36
CA LEU A 121 4.97 -18.62 7.32
C LEU A 121 4.78 -19.46 6.05
N LYS A 122 5.24 -18.99 4.89
CA LYS A 122 5.18 -19.76 3.63
C LYS A 122 5.96 -21.07 3.73
N HIS A 123 7.15 -21.06 4.34
CA HIS A 123 7.94 -22.28 4.53
C HIS A 123 7.29 -23.22 5.56
N ALA A 124 6.74 -22.67 6.64
CA ALA A 124 6.05 -23.45 7.67
C ALA A 124 4.74 -24.05 7.14
N GLU A 125 4.05 -23.35 6.24
CA GLU A 125 2.87 -23.84 5.52
C GLU A 125 3.23 -25.02 4.61
N ALA A 126 4.29 -24.90 3.79
CA ALA A 126 4.76 -25.99 2.94
C ALA A 126 5.14 -27.24 3.76
N ALA A 127 5.73 -27.07 4.94
CA ALA A 127 6.01 -28.17 5.86
C ALA A 127 4.72 -28.79 6.44
N ALA A 128 3.72 -27.98 6.79
CA ALA A 128 2.42 -28.46 7.25
C ALA A 128 1.63 -29.21 6.16
N GLU A 129 1.73 -28.75 4.91
CA GLU A 129 1.09 -29.38 3.75
C GLU A 129 1.69 -30.76 3.44
N LYS A 130 3.02 -30.91 3.58
CA LYS A 130 3.69 -32.23 3.50
C LYS A 130 3.15 -33.21 4.55
N ASP A 131 2.86 -32.71 5.75
CA ASP A 131 2.22 -33.47 6.84
C ASP A 131 0.71 -33.68 6.63
N ARG A 132 0.12 -33.11 5.56
CA ARG A 132 -1.32 -33.11 5.24
C ARG A 132 -2.20 -32.58 6.37
N VAL A 133 -1.72 -31.57 7.07
CA VAL A 133 -2.47 -30.91 8.15
C VAL A 133 -2.75 -29.45 7.82
N SER A 134 -3.94 -28.98 8.15
CA SER A 134 -4.38 -27.60 7.93
C SER A 134 -3.99 -26.65 9.06
N THR A 135 -2.97 -27.00 9.85
CA THR A 135 -2.55 -26.22 11.01
C THR A 135 -1.03 -26.25 11.14
N ILE A 136 -0.41 -25.07 11.09
CA ILE A 136 1.03 -24.90 11.34
C ILE A 136 1.29 -25.17 12.83
N LYS A 137 2.19 -26.11 13.12
CA LYS A 137 2.61 -26.51 14.48
C LYS A 137 4.07 -26.12 14.69
N PRO A 138 4.56 -26.06 15.95
CA PRO A 138 5.96 -25.72 16.24
C PRO A 138 6.97 -26.48 15.36
N ARG A 139 6.79 -27.80 15.21
CA ARG A 139 7.65 -28.62 14.34
C ARG A 139 7.74 -28.17 12.87
N HIS A 140 6.68 -27.58 12.31
CA HIS A 140 6.71 -27.08 10.93
C HIS A 140 7.46 -25.75 10.86
N LEU A 141 7.35 -24.93 11.90
CA LEU A 141 8.13 -23.71 12.04
C LEU A 141 9.61 -24.04 12.22
N ASP A 142 9.95 -25.01 13.07
CA ASP A 142 11.33 -25.46 13.26
C ASP A 142 11.95 -25.90 11.93
N LEU A 143 11.24 -26.74 11.16
CA LEU A 143 11.67 -27.15 9.82
C LEU A 143 11.82 -25.97 8.84
N ALA A 144 10.97 -24.96 8.95
CA ALA A 144 11.05 -23.76 8.12
C ALA A 144 12.29 -22.93 8.46
N VAL A 145 12.55 -22.69 9.75
CA VAL A 145 13.71 -21.95 10.25
C VAL A 145 14.99 -22.67 9.84
N SER A 146 15.05 -24.01 9.99
CA SER A 146 16.16 -24.85 9.52
C SER A 146 16.36 -24.79 8.02
N GLY A 147 15.29 -24.89 7.25
CA GLY A 147 15.34 -24.84 5.78
C GLY A 147 15.76 -23.47 5.24
N MET A 148 15.60 -22.41 6.01
CA MET A 148 16.03 -21.05 5.65
C MET A 148 17.44 -20.71 6.15
N GLY A 149 18.13 -21.62 6.84
CA GLY A 149 19.45 -21.34 7.43
C GLY A 149 19.39 -20.31 8.57
N LEU A 150 18.26 -20.19 9.25
CA LEU A 150 18.07 -19.27 10.38
C LEU A 150 18.52 -19.88 11.72
N ASP A 151 18.93 -21.16 11.70
CA ASP A 151 19.50 -21.93 12.81
C ASP A 151 20.99 -21.57 12.94
N GLY A 152 21.27 -20.45 13.59
CA GLY A 152 22.59 -19.80 13.55
C GLY A 152 23.81 -20.71 13.79
N ASP A 153 24.72 -20.72 12.81
CA ASP A 153 26.13 -20.32 12.95
C ASP A 153 26.76 -20.19 11.54
N GLY A 154 27.20 -18.98 11.17
CA GLY A 154 28.08 -18.77 10.00
C GLY A 154 27.42 -18.23 8.71
N GLU A 155 27.93 -17.07 8.29
CA GLU A 155 27.83 -16.41 6.98
C GLU A 155 26.45 -16.24 6.32
N LEU A 156 26.16 -15.00 5.92
CA LEU A 156 25.13 -14.67 4.94
C LEU A 156 25.48 -15.38 3.62
N VAL A 157 25.06 -16.63 3.46
CA VAL A 157 25.13 -17.31 2.17
C VAL A 157 23.97 -16.75 1.35
N GLU A 158 24.29 -15.91 0.37
CA GLU A 158 23.43 -15.65 -0.77
C GLU A 158 23.14 -16.98 -1.46
N GLN A 159 22.05 -17.63 -1.06
CA GLN A 159 21.58 -18.83 -1.73
C GLN A 159 20.50 -18.41 -2.72
N GLU A 160 20.85 -18.47 -4.01
CA GLU A 160 19.91 -18.39 -5.14
C GLU A 160 18.74 -19.34 -4.87
N VAL A 161 17.58 -18.77 -4.57
CA VAL A 161 16.35 -19.55 -4.43
C VAL A 161 15.85 -19.86 -5.84
N THR A 162 15.99 -21.12 -6.24
CA THR A 162 15.33 -21.68 -7.41
C THR A 162 13.82 -21.60 -7.18
N GLU A 163 13.14 -20.72 -7.92
CA GLU A 163 11.69 -20.54 -7.83
C GLU A 163 10.95 -21.73 -8.45
N GLU A 164 10.57 -22.71 -7.62
CA GLU A 164 9.51 -23.65 -7.97
C GLU A 164 8.14 -23.00 -7.72
N THR A 165 7.30 -23.18 -8.73
CA THR A 165 6.04 -22.49 -9.02
C THR A 165 4.85 -23.03 -8.21
N GLU A 166 3.83 -22.16 -8.09
CA GLU A 166 2.42 -22.45 -7.75
C GLU A 166 2.08 -22.72 -6.27
N THR A 167 1.04 -22.16 -5.63
CA THR A 167 -0.12 -21.35 -6.03
C THR A 167 -0.52 -20.43 -4.86
N LEU A 168 -1.12 -19.27 -5.12
CA LEU A 168 -1.94 -18.58 -4.11
C LEU A 168 -3.08 -17.82 -4.78
N ILE A 169 -4.30 -18.16 -4.35
CA ILE A 169 -5.58 -17.80 -4.95
C ILE A 169 -6.04 -16.43 -4.43
N VAL A 170 -6.66 -15.68 -5.34
CA VAL A 170 -7.03 -14.27 -5.24
C VAL A 170 -8.19 -14.00 -4.26
N GLY A 171 -8.06 -12.93 -3.47
CA GLY A 171 -9.16 -12.28 -2.76
C GLY A 171 -8.79 -10.87 -2.26
N GLN A 172 -9.25 -9.86 -2.99
CA GLN A 172 -9.38 -8.42 -2.64
C GLN A 172 -8.28 -7.74 -1.80
N GLY A 173 -7.44 -6.94 -2.48
CA GLY A 173 -6.65 -5.85 -1.89
C GLY A 173 -5.14 -6.10 -1.87
N GLY A 174 -4.42 -5.58 -2.88
CA GLY A 174 -2.95 -5.44 -2.84
C GLY A 174 -2.14 -6.49 -3.63
N GLY A 175 -2.62 -6.92 -4.80
CA GLY A 175 -2.04 -8.06 -5.53
C GLY A 175 -0.68 -7.79 -6.18
N VAL A 176 0.31 -8.62 -5.85
CA VAL A 176 1.57 -8.80 -6.61
C VAL A 176 1.22 -9.28 -8.03
N LEU A 177 1.78 -8.64 -9.06
CA LEU A 177 1.58 -9.00 -10.47
C LEU A 177 2.32 -10.31 -10.76
N THR A 178 1.59 -11.41 -10.93
CA THR A 178 2.16 -12.72 -11.31
C THR A 178 2.00 -12.97 -12.80
N ARG A 179 2.91 -13.77 -13.37
CA ARG A 179 2.85 -14.24 -14.77
C ARG A 179 1.46 -14.77 -15.18
N SER A 180 0.84 -15.58 -14.32
CA SER A 180 -0.49 -16.15 -14.55
C SER A 180 -1.60 -15.08 -14.53
N SER A 181 -1.51 -14.09 -13.63
CA SER A 181 -2.45 -12.96 -13.58
C SER A 181 -2.36 -12.10 -14.85
N LEU A 182 -1.16 -11.88 -15.37
CA LEU A 182 -0.92 -11.10 -16.58
C LEU A 182 -1.45 -11.82 -17.83
N LEU A 183 -1.21 -13.13 -17.96
CA LEU A 183 -1.78 -13.95 -19.04
C LEU A 183 -3.31 -14.03 -18.98
N SER A 184 -3.89 -13.99 -17.78
CA SER A 184 -5.35 -13.91 -17.60
C SER A 184 -5.89 -12.55 -18.04
N LEU A 185 -5.23 -11.46 -17.63
CA LEU A 185 -5.55 -10.08 -18.04
C LEU A 185 -5.43 -9.88 -19.55
N ALA A 186 -4.41 -10.43 -20.19
CA ALA A 186 -4.23 -10.33 -21.63
C ALA A 186 -5.36 -11.03 -22.41
N ARG A 187 -5.82 -12.20 -21.92
CA ARG A 187 -6.96 -12.89 -22.49
C ARG A 187 -8.28 -12.13 -22.29
N SER A 188 -8.52 -11.59 -21.10
CA SER A 188 -9.79 -10.94 -20.77
C SER A 188 -9.92 -9.50 -21.30
N HIS A 189 -8.84 -8.71 -21.26
CA HIS A 189 -8.86 -7.28 -21.62
C HIS A 189 -8.25 -6.97 -22.99
N ALA A 190 -7.11 -7.57 -23.34
CA ALA A 190 -6.49 -7.34 -24.64
C ALA A 190 -7.05 -8.25 -25.75
N LYS A 191 -7.67 -9.38 -25.38
CA LYS A 191 -8.17 -10.43 -26.30
C LYS A 191 -7.10 -10.87 -27.30
N MET A 192 -5.84 -10.93 -26.87
CA MET A 192 -4.69 -11.26 -27.69
C MET A 192 -3.66 -12.04 -26.85
N PRO A 193 -3.07 -13.13 -27.37
CA PRO A 193 -2.00 -13.85 -26.67
C PRO A 193 -0.73 -13.00 -26.57
N VAL A 194 0.09 -13.27 -25.55
CA VAL A 194 1.36 -12.58 -25.25
C VAL A 194 2.48 -13.62 -25.24
N THR A 195 3.64 -13.30 -25.81
CA THR A 195 4.82 -14.18 -25.76
C THR A 195 5.45 -14.18 -24.36
N ASP A 196 6.18 -15.24 -24.02
CA ASP A 196 6.81 -15.37 -22.70
C ASP A 196 7.77 -14.22 -22.43
N ASP A 197 8.61 -13.89 -23.41
CA ASP A 197 9.51 -12.74 -23.45
C ASP A 197 8.79 -11.40 -23.22
N ALA A 198 7.60 -11.22 -23.81
CA ALA A 198 6.77 -10.03 -23.60
C ALA A 198 6.12 -9.97 -22.21
N VAL A 199 5.89 -11.13 -21.57
CA VAL A 199 5.36 -11.17 -20.20
C VAL A 199 6.43 -10.73 -19.21
N GLU A 200 7.67 -11.19 -19.37
CA GLU A 200 8.80 -10.79 -18.54
C GLU A 200 9.04 -9.27 -18.63
N GLU A 201 9.12 -8.73 -19.85
CA GLU A 201 9.28 -7.29 -20.08
C GLU A 201 8.17 -6.44 -19.44
N LEU A 202 6.91 -6.91 -19.48
CA LEU A 202 5.79 -6.21 -18.85
C LEU A 202 5.86 -6.21 -17.32
N ILE A 203 6.37 -7.29 -16.72
CA ILE A 203 6.58 -7.41 -15.28
C ILE A 203 7.72 -6.47 -14.85
N ASP A 204 8.83 -6.47 -15.59
CA ASP A 204 9.97 -5.59 -15.31
C ASP A 204 9.59 -4.12 -15.46
N THR A 205 8.86 -3.77 -16.53
CA THR A 205 8.35 -2.41 -16.73
C THR A 205 7.39 -2.02 -15.60
N TYR A 206 6.51 -2.93 -15.16
CA TYR A 206 5.60 -2.67 -14.05
C TYR A 206 6.37 -2.35 -12.76
N TYR A 207 7.39 -3.12 -12.42
CA TYR A 207 8.20 -2.88 -11.22
C TYR A 207 9.06 -1.62 -11.32
N MET A 208 9.64 -1.32 -12.48
CA MET A 208 10.35 -0.05 -12.72
C MET A 208 9.42 1.16 -12.48
N VAL A 209 8.18 1.09 -12.96
CA VAL A 209 7.19 2.16 -12.75
C VAL A 209 6.80 2.26 -11.28
N VAL A 210 6.63 1.13 -10.57
CA VAL A 210 6.39 1.12 -9.12
C VAL A 210 7.55 1.77 -8.36
N GLU A 211 8.79 1.37 -8.61
CA GLU A 211 9.98 1.88 -7.91
C GLU A 211 10.14 3.39 -8.09
N LYS A 212 9.99 3.89 -9.33
CA LYS A 212 10.02 5.34 -9.58
C LYS A 212 8.91 6.06 -8.83
N LEU A 213 7.71 5.49 -8.82
CA LEU A 213 6.57 6.10 -8.16
C LEU A 213 6.72 6.11 -6.63
N GLU A 214 7.29 5.06 -6.05
CA GLU A 214 7.68 5.03 -4.64
C GLU A 214 8.78 6.07 -4.34
N GLY A 215 9.74 6.24 -5.24
CA GLY A 215 10.74 7.29 -5.20
C GLY A 215 10.13 8.68 -5.19
N ASP A 216 9.18 8.95 -6.10
CA ASP A 216 8.45 10.22 -6.20
C ASP A 216 7.61 10.46 -4.93
N ILE A 217 6.91 9.43 -4.44
CA ILE A 217 6.15 9.48 -3.18
C ILE A 217 7.09 9.82 -2.01
N ARG A 218 8.24 9.16 -1.88
CA ARG A 218 9.19 9.38 -0.80
C ARG A 218 9.84 10.76 -0.87
N ALA A 219 10.19 11.22 -2.07
CA ALA A 219 10.77 12.54 -2.31
C ALA A 219 9.80 13.68 -1.99
N HIS A 220 8.51 13.47 -2.24
CA HIS A 220 7.47 14.47 -1.97
C HIS A 220 6.77 14.33 -0.61
N ALA A 221 6.98 13.22 0.11
CA ALA A 221 6.51 13.00 1.48
C ALA A 221 7.36 13.71 2.56
N GLN A 222 8.62 14.05 2.26
CA GLN A 222 9.50 14.75 3.20
C GLN A 222 9.21 16.27 3.19
N LEU A 223 9.24 16.87 4.39
CA LEU A 223 8.90 18.27 4.69
C LEU A 223 9.29 19.27 3.58
N GLY A 224 8.28 19.86 2.92
CA GLY A 224 8.44 20.95 1.95
C GLY A 224 8.26 20.59 0.47
N GLY A 225 8.00 19.31 0.13
CA GLY A 225 7.73 18.87 -1.24
C GLY A 225 6.38 19.31 -1.81
N ASN A 226 6.25 19.35 -3.15
CA ASN A 226 5.02 19.73 -3.85
C ASN A 226 3.91 18.67 -3.58
N PRO A 227 2.87 19.00 -2.79
CA PRO A 227 1.86 18.04 -2.38
C PRO A 227 1.02 17.53 -3.55
N VAL A 228 0.98 18.24 -4.67
CA VAL A 228 0.30 17.81 -5.91
C VAL A 228 1.01 16.60 -6.51
N GLN A 229 2.34 16.63 -6.59
CA GLN A 229 3.12 15.52 -7.12
C GLN A 229 3.11 14.31 -6.18
N PHE A 230 3.04 14.54 -4.87
CA PHE A 230 2.80 13.48 -3.90
C PHE A 230 1.46 12.78 -4.12
N ILE A 231 0.37 13.55 -4.25
CA ILE A 231 -0.99 13.01 -4.44
C ILE A 231 -1.13 12.31 -5.80
N GLU A 232 -0.57 12.89 -6.87
CA GLU A 232 -0.55 12.23 -8.18
C GLU A 232 0.20 10.90 -8.14
N SER A 233 1.32 10.84 -7.43
CA SER A 233 2.09 9.60 -7.30
C SER A 233 1.34 8.56 -6.48
N ILE A 234 0.62 8.95 -5.43
CA ILE A 234 -0.28 8.05 -4.68
C ILE A 234 -1.45 7.55 -5.54
N ALA A 235 -2.07 8.41 -6.36
CA ALA A 235 -3.18 8.03 -7.24
C ALA A 235 -2.71 7.07 -8.36
N ARG A 236 -1.52 7.31 -8.92
CA ARG A 236 -0.87 6.39 -9.86
C ARG A 236 -0.52 5.07 -9.17
N MET A 237 -0.15 5.07 -7.89
CA MET A 237 0.15 3.87 -7.12
C MET A 237 -1.12 3.04 -6.87
N GLN A 238 -2.23 3.69 -6.54
CA GLN A 238 -3.55 3.04 -6.46
C GLN A 238 -3.97 2.43 -7.82
N THR A 239 -3.63 3.10 -8.92
CA THR A 239 -3.89 2.59 -10.27
C THR A 239 -3.03 1.36 -10.62
N LEU A 240 -1.77 1.33 -10.18
CA LEU A 240 -0.89 0.15 -10.29
C LEU A 240 -1.41 -1.01 -9.43
N MET A 241 -1.73 -0.74 -8.15
CA MET A 241 -2.26 -1.75 -7.22
C MET A 241 -3.59 -2.37 -7.66
N SER A 242 -4.38 -1.66 -8.46
CA SER A 242 -5.62 -2.18 -9.05
C SER A 242 -5.42 -2.89 -10.40
N LEU A 243 -4.17 -3.06 -10.84
CA LEU A 243 -3.76 -3.56 -12.16
C LEU A 243 -4.32 -2.72 -13.33
N GLY A 244 -4.76 -1.48 -13.05
CA GLY A 244 -5.33 -0.57 -14.04
C GLY A 244 -4.31 -0.14 -15.08
N TRP A 245 -3.07 0.10 -14.65
CA TRP A 245 -1.94 0.38 -15.52
C TRP A 245 -1.66 -0.78 -16.47
N MET A 246 -1.57 -2.02 -15.95
CA MET A 246 -1.35 -3.22 -16.76
C MET A 246 -2.46 -3.46 -17.79
N ARG A 247 -3.72 -3.21 -17.43
CA ARG A 247 -4.85 -3.27 -18.38
C ARG A 247 -4.70 -2.26 -19.51
N SER A 248 -4.32 -1.02 -19.19
CA SER A 248 -4.08 0.04 -20.18
C SER A 248 -2.92 -0.32 -21.10
N MET A 249 -1.82 -0.80 -20.52
CA MET A 249 -0.61 -1.18 -21.25
C MET A 249 -0.86 -2.33 -22.21
N LEU A 250 -1.51 -3.41 -21.76
CA LEU A 250 -1.92 -4.53 -22.62
C LEU A 250 -2.89 -4.09 -23.74
N THR A 251 -3.77 -3.13 -23.47
CA THR A 251 -4.69 -2.59 -24.49
C THR A 251 -3.93 -1.81 -25.56
N ARG A 252 -2.97 -0.97 -25.16
CA ARG A 252 -2.12 -0.19 -26.08
C ARG A 252 -1.21 -1.11 -26.91
N ALA A 253 -0.59 -2.10 -26.26
CA ALA A 253 0.26 -3.09 -26.92
C ALA A 253 -0.53 -3.95 -27.92
N ALA A 254 -1.76 -4.35 -27.57
CA ALA A 254 -2.65 -5.08 -28.48
C ALA A 254 -3.08 -4.22 -29.69
N SER A 255 -3.38 -2.93 -29.48
CA SER A 255 -3.69 -2.02 -30.59
C SER A 255 -2.51 -1.83 -31.53
N ASN A 256 -1.30 -1.61 -30.98
CA ASN A 256 -0.07 -1.49 -31.76
C ASN A 256 0.24 -2.78 -32.55
N ALA A 257 0.09 -3.94 -31.91
CA ALA A 257 0.25 -5.25 -32.54
C ALA A 257 -0.72 -5.43 -33.73
N ARG A 258 -2.00 -5.09 -33.55
CA ARG A 258 -3.02 -5.19 -34.60
C ARG A 258 -2.75 -4.27 -35.78
N GLU A 259 -2.37 -3.01 -35.52
CA GLU A 259 -2.04 -2.03 -36.55
C GLU A 259 -0.85 -2.49 -37.42
N ARG A 260 0.09 -3.23 -36.81
CA ARG A 260 1.26 -3.81 -37.49
C ARG A 260 1.03 -5.22 -38.03
N GLY A 261 -0.17 -5.78 -37.89
CA GLY A 261 -0.55 -7.09 -38.42
C GLY A 261 -0.12 -8.30 -37.59
N TYR A 262 0.35 -8.10 -36.36
CA TYR A 262 0.72 -9.19 -35.45
C TYR A 262 -0.52 -9.86 -34.85
N LYS A 263 -0.43 -11.18 -34.66
CA LYS A 263 -1.50 -12.01 -34.03
C LYS A 263 -1.34 -12.15 -32.51
N ARG A 264 -0.21 -11.70 -31.97
CA ARG A 264 0.19 -11.78 -30.56
C ARG A 264 0.97 -10.52 -30.18
N ILE A 265 1.01 -10.21 -28.90
CA ILE A 265 1.86 -9.16 -28.34
C ILE A 265 3.25 -9.76 -28.13
N ASP A 266 4.26 -9.15 -28.75
CA ASP A 266 5.68 -9.50 -28.58
C ASP A 266 6.45 -8.34 -27.93
N ILE A 267 7.71 -8.56 -27.54
CA ILE A 267 8.54 -7.54 -26.85
C ILE A 267 8.52 -6.21 -27.60
N GLU A 268 8.62 -6.24 -28.93
CA GLU A 268 8.66 -5.04 -29.77
C GLU A 268 7.42 -4.14 -29.58
N GLN A 269 6.27 -4.69 -29.22
CA GLN A 269 5.04 -3.91 -29.02
C GLN A 269 4.93 -3.31 -27.62
N ILE A 270 5.85 -3.64 -26.71
CA ILE A 270 5.92 -3.14 -25.34
C ILE A 270 7.02 -2.08 -25.21
N VAL A 271 8.23 -2.35 -25.73
CA VAL A 271 9.40 -1.46 -25.61
C VAL A 271 9.19 -0.07 -26.22
N HIS A 272 8.33 0.04 -27.24
CA HIS A 272 8.04 1.31 -27.92
C HIS A 272 6.91 2.12 -27.26
N LEU A 273 6.27 1.58 -26.22
CA LEU A 273 5.18 2.26 -25.54
C LEU A 273 5.73 3.08 -24.38
N ASP A 274 5.27 4.35 -24.28
CA ASP A 274 5.52 5.15 -23.09
C ASP A 274 4.85 4.50 -21.87
N PRO A 275 5.61 4.12 -20.83
CA PRO A 275 5.05 3.52 -19.62
C PRO A 275 4.39 4.54 -18.67
N TYR A 276 4.46 5.85 -18.94
CA TYR A 276 3.81 6.92 -18.16
C TYR A 276 2.58 7.52 -18.86
#